data_AF-A0A7D3Y193-F1
#
_entry.id   AF-A0A7D3Y193-F1
#
_cell.length_a   1.000
_cell.length_b   1.000
_cell.length_c   1.000
_cell.angle_alpha   90.00
_cell.angle_beta   90.00
_cell.angle_gamma   90.00
#
_symmetry.space_group_name_H-M   'P 1'
#
loop_
_entity.id
_entity.type
_entity.pdbx_description
1 polymer ?
#
loop_
_entity_poly.entity_id
_entity_poly.type
_entity_poly.pdbx_seq_one_letter_code
_entity_poly.pdbx_strand_id
1 'polypeptide(L)'
;MISFWKRDIGLQPATEWEPYCWVHVENPTNEEKRYLLDELGVPDAFYNDVEDVDERPRIEYENGWFFILMRLPYKNTDLKIPYTTVPLGIIFKDEVFVSMSFYRSEVIPDFIQFSVRKGILIKDHFDQVLRMMLSSSVWFLKYLKQINNDIKEAEDQLERSIRNEELQDLLRIEKSLVFFTTSLKGNDILLHRIKNLRSYRDTYNPELLEDVEIELRQAQETTSVYSDILSGMMDAYASVISNNLNIVMKRLTSISIVLMIPTLVASFYGMNVPNSFESNPSAFGVIVVVSLLISVFALLLFMRKKWY
;
A
#
# COMPACT_ATOMS: atom_id res chain seq x y z
N MET A 1 -7.14 -12.14 -24.65
CA MET A 1 -7.72 -11.24 -25.66
C MET A 1 -6.58 -10.47 -26.32
N ILE A 2 -6.28 -10.82 -27.56
CA ILE A 2 -5.27 -10.19 -28.41
C ILE A 2 -5.85 -9.00 -29.17
N SER A 3 -5.06 -7.94 -29.31
CA SER A 3 -5.39 -6.75 -30.11
C SER A 3 -4.18 -6.28 -30.89
N PHE A 4 -4.40 -5.76 -32.10
CA PHE A 4 -3.35 -5.31 -33.01
C PHE A 4 -3.49 -3.82 -33.27
N TRP A 5 -2.37 -3.09 -33.23
CA TRP A 5 -2.34 -1.64 -33.36
C TRP A 5 -1.21 -1.18 -34.29
N LYS A 6 -1.54 -0.40 -35.32
CA LYS A 6 -0.55 0.14 -36.28
C LYS A 6 0.20 1.34 -35.70
N ARG A 7 1.53 1.23 -35.54
CA ARG A 7 2.34 2.23 -34.82
C ARG A 7 2.65 3.49 -35.64
N ASP A 8 2.80 3.33 -36.94
CA ASP A 8 3.18 4.33 -37.94
C ASP A 8 2.08 5.37 -38.23
N ILE A 9 0.81 4.99 -38.05
CA ILE A 9 -0.36 5.86 -38.31
C ILE A 9 -1.13 6.27 -37.05
N GLY A 10 -0.46 6.27 -35.90
CA GLY A 10 -1.01 6.78 -34.63
C GLY A 10 -1.90 5.79 -33.88
N LEU A 11 -1.51 4.52 -33.82
CA LEU A 11 -2.21 3.44 -33.10
C LEU A 11 -3.65 3.22 -33.58
N GLN A 12 -3.84 3.03 -34.88
CA GLN A 12 -5.12 2.57 -35.43
C GLN A 12 -5.29 1.06 -35.24
N PRO A 13 -6.52 0.56 -34.97
CA PRO A 13 -6.76 -0.86 -34.79
C PRO A 13 -6.53 -1.62 -36.11
N ALA A 14 -5.88 -2.78 -36.01
CA ALA A 14 -5.69 -3.73 -37.10
C ALA A 14 -6.43 -5.05 -36.80
N THR A 15 -6.83 -5.76 -37.86
CA THR A 15 -7.51 -7.07 -37.74
C THR A 15 -6.53 -8.24 -37.64
N GLU A 16 -5.34 -8.09 -38.20
CA GLU A 16 -4.29 -9.11 -38.23
C GLU A 16 -2.93 -8.48 -37.93
N TRP A 17 -1.93 -9.32 -37.66
CA TRP A 17 -0.55 -8.87 -37.49
C TRP A 17 0.03 -8.42 -38.84
N GLU A 18 0.64 -7.23 -38.86
CA GLU A 18 1.43 -6.71 -39.97
C GLU A 18 2.80 -6.24 -39.44
N PRO A 19 3.84 -6.16 -40.30
CA PRO A 19 5.08 -5.46 -40.00
C PRO A 19 4.84 -4.12 -39.28
N TYR A 20 5.60 -3.88 -38.22
CA TYR A 20 5.47 -2.68 -37.37
C TYR A 20 4.15 -2.55 -36.58
N CYS A 21 3.33 -3.59 -36.49
CA CYS A 21 2.21 -3.61 -35.54
C CYS A 21 2.66 -3.87 -34.10
N TRP A 22 1.98 -3.22 -33.16
CA TRP A 22 1.99 -3.59 -31.75
C TRP A 22 0.90 -4.62 -31.49
N VAL A 23 1.30 -5.77 -30.97
CA VAL A 23 0.41 -6.81 -30.46
C VAL A 23 0.25 -6.62 -28.95
N HIS A 24 -0.95 -6.35 -28.47
CA HIS A 24 -1.24 -6.29 -27.04
C HIS A 24 -2.13 -7.46 -26.62
N VAL A 25 -1.71 -8.19 -25.59
CA VAL A 25 -2.42 -9.37 -25.08
C VAL A 25 -2.77 -9.19 -23.61
N GLU A 26 -4.07 -9.23 -23.31
CA GLU A 26 -4.57 -9.26 -21.93
C GLU A 26 -5.19 -10.62 -21.61
N ASN A 27 -4.82 -11.20 -20.46
CA ASN A 27 -5.31 -12.48 -19.97
C ASN A 27 -5.30 -13.56 -21.09
N PRO A 28 -4.10 -13.98 -21.54
CA PRO A 28 -3.94 -14.84 -22.70
C PRO A 28 -4.65 -16.19 -22.54
N THR A 29 -5.39 -16.60 -23.56
CA THR A 29 -5.94 -17.96 -23.66
C THR A 29 -4.87 -18.96 -24.13
N ASN A 30 -5.13 -20.26 -24.00
CA ASN A 30 -4.23 -21.31 -24.51
C ASN A 30 -4.02 -21.27 -26.03
N GLU A 31 -4.95 -20.69 -26.79
CA GLU A 31 -4.81 -20.47 -28.24
C GLU A 31 -3.91 -19.26 -28.51
N GLU A 32 -4.12 -18.15 -27.79
CA GLU A 32 -3.27 -16.97 -27.88
C GLU A 32 -1.84 -17.25 -27.41
N LYS A 33 -1.64 -18.11 -26.39
CA LYS A 33 -0.32 -18.58 -25.98
C LYS A 33 0.40 -19.26 -27.15
N ARG A 34 -0.26 -20.20 -27.82
CA ARG A 34 0.31 -20.89 -28.99
C ARG A 34 0.64 -19.92 -30.11
N TYR A 35 -0.23 -18.96 -30.40
CA TYR A 35 0.05 -17.91 -31.38
C TYR A 35 1.31 -17.08 -31.03
N LEU A 36 1.48 -16.69 -29.77
CA LEU A 36 2.68 -15.95 -29.32
C LEU A 36 3.96 -16.78 -29.49
N LEU A 37 3.94 -18.06 -29.11
CA LEU A 37 5.12 -18.93 -29.11
C LEU A 37 5.47 -19.44 -30.51
N ASP A 38 4.48 -19.95 -31.24
CA ASP A 38 4.69 -20.67 -32.51
C ASP A 38 4.74 -19.72 -33.71
N GLU A 39 3.85 -18.72 -33.78
CA GLU A 39 3.75 -17.80 -34.94
C GLU A 39 4.65 -16.57 -34.78
N LEU A 40 4.62 -15.91 -33.61
CA LEU A 40 5.46 -14.73 -33.36
C LEU A 40 6.87 -15.09 -32.87
N GLY A 41 7.12 -16.35 -32.50
CA GLY A 41 8.43 -16.84 -32.08
C GLY A 41 8.87 -16.31 -30.71
N VAL A 42 7.94 -15.89 -29.85
CA VAL A 42 8.24 -15.41 -28.50
C VAL A 42 8.80 -16.58 -27.68
N PRO A 43 9.96 -16.42 -27.02
CA PRO A 43 10.49 -17.47 -26.14
C PRO A 43 9.55 -17.82 -24.97
N ASP A 44 9.38 -19.12 -24.71
CA ASP A 44 8.50 -19.62 -23.63
C ASP A 44 8.92 -19.13 -22.24
N ALA A 45 10.23 -18.94 -22.01
CA ALA A 45 10.75 -18.36 -20.77
C ALA A 45 10.16 -16.97 -20.49
N PHE A 46 10.07 -16.09 -21.50
CA PHE A 46 9.51 -14.74 -21.32
C PHE A 46 8.01 -14.78 -21.03
N TYR A 47 7.28 -15.74 -21.61
CA TYR A 47 5.86 -15.94 -21.29
C TYR A 47 5.69 -16.31 -19.82
N ASN A 48 6.46 -17.30 -19.35
CA ASN A 48 6.38 -17.80 -17.98
C ASN A 48 6.80 -16.74 -16.94
N ASP A 49 7.81 -15.93 -17.25
CA ASP A 49 8.23 -14.81 -16.40
C ASP A 49 7.12 -13.76 -16.23
N VAL A 50 6.29 -13.52 -17.26
CA VAL A 50 5.16 -12.59 -17.16
C VAL A 50 3.96 -13.21 -16.42
N GLU A 51 3.84 -14.53 -16.44
CA GLU A 51 2.83 -15.27 -15.67
C GLU A 51 3.11 -15.24 -14.17
N ASP A 52 4.39 -15.16 -13.78
CA ASP A 52 4.78 -15.01 -12.38
C ASP A 52 4.45 -13.60 -11.84
N VAL A 53 3.50 -13.58 -10.91
CA VAL A 53 2.98 -12.38 -10.25
C VAL A 53 4.04 -11.70 -9.38
N ASP A 54 5.05 -12.43 -8.91
CA ASP A 54 6.10 -11.92 -8.02
C ASP A 54 7.37 -11.48 -8.78
N GLU A 55 7.33 -11.54 -10.12
CA GLU A 55 8.48 -11.26 -10.96
C GLU A 55 8.89 -9.77 -10.96
N ARG A 56 10.21 -9.50 -10.94
CA ARG A 56 10.75 -8.15 -10.72
C ARG A 56 11.05 -7.42 -12.01
N PRO A 57 10.85 -6.09 -12.06
CA PRO A 57 11.21 -5.30 -13.23
C PRO A 57 12.67 -5.49 -13.66
N ARG A 58 12.87 -5.79 -14.94
CA ARG A 58 14.19 -5.98 -15.54
C ARG A 58 14.12 -5.81 -17.05
N ILE A 59 15.30 -5.62 -17.65
CA ILE A 59 15.51 -5.71 -19.09
C ILE A 59 16.61 -6.73 -19.35
N GLU A 60 16.32 -7.61 -20.30
CA GLU A 60 17.15 -8.70 -20.77
C GLU A 60 17.24 -8.64 -22.30
N TYR A 61 18.39 -9.07 -22.83
CA TYR A 61 18.63 -9.17 -24.26
C TYR A 61 19.22 -10.54 -24.56
N GLU A 62 18.43 -11.41 -25.17
CA GLU A 62 18.82 -12.80 -25.45
C GLU A 62 18.34 -13.22 -26.85
N ASN A 63 19.23 -13.85 -27.63
CA ASN A 63 18.90 -14.39 -28.96
C ASN A 63 18.25 -13.37 -29.93
N GLY A 64 18.60 -12.09 -29.79
CA GLY A 64 18.07 -10.98 -30.58
C GLY A 64 16.74 -10.41 -30.06
N TRP A 65 16.17 -10.99 -29.01
CA TRP A 65 14.97 -10.48 -28.36
C TRP A 65 15.32 -9.54 -27.22
N PHE A 66 14.60 -8.43 -27.14
CA PHE A 66 14.51 -7.65 -25.91
C PHE A 66 13.30 -8.13 -25.12
N PHE A 67 13.53 -8.43 -23.86
CA PHE A 67 12.48 -8.67 -22.87
C PHE A 67 12.57 -7.60 -21.79
N ILE A 68 11.48 -6.88 -21.60
CA ILE A 68 11.33 -5.86 -20.57
C ILE A 68 10.14 -6.25 -19.72
N LEU A 69 10.38 -6.54 -18.45
CA LEU A 69 9.32 -6.67 -17.47
C LEU A 69 9.26 -5.37 -16.68
N MET A 70 8.08 -4.76 -16.60
CA MET A 70 7.81 -3.61 -15.75
C MET A 70 6.55 -3.84 -14.92
N ARG A 71 6.37 -3.08 -13.84
CA ARG A 71 5.19 -3.18 -12.98
C ARG A 71 4.21 -2.05 -13.28
N LEU A 72 2.94 -2.40 -13.48
CA LEU A 72 1.83 -1.46 -13.60
C LEU A 72 1.07 -1.34 -12.27
N PRO A 73 0.54 -0.15 -11.94
CA PRO A 73 -0.40 -0.01 -10.84
C PRO A 73 -1.72 -0.74 -11.18
N TYR A 74 -2.31 -1.41 -10.20
CA TYR A 74 -3.55 -2.16 -10.36
C TYR A 74 -4.47 -1.94 -9.18
N LYS A 75 -5.72 -1.56 -9.45
CA LYS A 75 -6.77 -1.51 -8.45
C LYS A 75 -7.39 -2.90 -8.31
N ASN A 76 -7.22 -3.50 -7.14
CA ASN A 76 -7.73 -4.83 -6.86
C ASN A 76 -9.25 -4.80 -6.65
N THR A 77 -9.91 -5.91 -6.99
CA THR A 77 -11.32 -6.12 -6.63
C THR A 77 -11.46 -6.61 -5.18
N ASP A 78 -10.40 -7.21 -4.61
CA ASP A 78 -10.36 -7.59 -3.19
C ASP A 78 -10.13 -6.35 -2.29
N LEU A 79 -11.10 -6.10 -1.39
CA LEU A 79 -11.06 -4.99 -0.42
C LEU A 79 -9.94 -5.14 0.63
N LYS A 80 -9.30 -6.30 0.75
CA LYS A 80 -8.18 -6.48 1.70
C LYS A 80 -6.94 -5.68 1.32
N ILE A 81 -6.67 -5.50 0.03
CA ILE A 81 -5.53 -4.71 -0.46
C ILE A 81 -6.03 -3.97 -1.71
N PRO A 82 -6.57 -2.75 -1.54
CA PRO A 82 -7.28 -2.05 -2.61
C PRO A 82 -6.38 -1.71 -3.81
N TYR A 83 -5.09 -1.49 -3.57
CA TYR A 83 -4.12 -1.21 -4.63
C TYR A 83 -2.91 -2.15 -4.55
N THR A 84 -2.52 -2.71 -5.69
CA THR A 84 -1.36 -3.58 -5.84
C THR A 84 -0.68 -3.29 -7.18
N THR A 85 0.25 -4.13 -7.61
CA THR A 85 0.91 -4.00 -8.90
C THR A 85 0.99 -5.31 -9.65
N VAL A 86 0.95 -5.23 -10.97
CA VAL A 86 0.90 -6.40 -11.85
C VAL A 86 2.02 -6.32 -12.89
N PRO A 87 2.58 -7.46 -13.33
CA PRO A 87 3.61 -7.46 -14.36
C PRO A 87 3.02 -7.09 -15.73
N LEU A 88 3.77 -6.30 -16.48
CA LEU A 88 3.63 -6.09 -17.90
C LEU A 88 4.93 -6.53 -18.57
N GLY A 89 4.84 -7.59 -19.37
CA GLY A 89 5.92 -7.98 -20.26
C GLY A 89 5.85 -7.20 -21.56
N ILE A 90 6.98 -6.66 -22.00
CA ILE A 90 7.16 -6.04 -23.29
C ILE A 90 8.30 -6.79 -23.99
N ILE A 91 7.99 -7.40 -25.12
CA ILE A 91 8.89 -8.30 -25.85
C ILE A 91 8.97 -7.80 -27.28
N PHE A 92 10.17 -7.54 -27.79
CA PHE A 92 10.33 -7.10 -29.17
C PHE A 92 11.62 -7.58 -29.82
N LYS A 93 11.53 -7.78 -31.13
CA LYS A 93 12.62 -8.16 -32.02
C LYS A 93 12.28 -7.73 -33.44
N ASP A 94 13.23 -7.11 -34.12
CA ASP A 94 13.07 -6.64 -35.50
C ASP A 94 11.79 -5.80 -35.67
N GLU A 95 10.77 -6.29 -36.39
CA GLU A 95 9.50 -5.56 -36.60
C GLU A 95 8.40 -5.95 -35.61
N VAL A 96 8.61 -7.02 -34.83
CA VAL A 96 7.67 -7.57 -33.87
C VAL A 96 7.76 -6.80 -32.55
N PHE A 97 6.62 -6.30 -32.06
CA PHE A 97 6.49 -5.70 -30.73
C PHE A 97 5.24 -6.23 -30.05
N VAL A 98 5.44 -6.94 -28.94
CA VAL A 98 4.39 -7.57 -28.14
C VAL A 98 4.39 -6.97 -26.75
N SER A 99 3.23 -6.62 -26.22
CA SER A 99 3.06 -6.41 -24.78
C SER A 99 1.99 -7.33 -24.22
N MET A 100 2.22 -7.85 -23.02
CA MET A 100 1.34 -8.84 -22.42
C MET A 100 1.21 -8.68 -20.91
N SER A 101 0.00 -8.92 -20.41
CA SER A 101 -0.29 -9.01 -18.97
C SER A 101 -1.39 -10.02 -18.72
N PHE A 102 -1.32 -10.72 -17.59
CA PHE A 102 -2.39 -11.60 -17.10
C PHE A 102 -3.51 -10.84 -16.38
N TYR A 103 -3.37 -9.51 -16.27
CA TYR A 103 -4.32 -8.64 -15.59
C TYR A 103 -4.82 -7.56 -16.55
N ARG A 104 -6.10 -7.19 -16.40
CA ARG A 104 -6.69 -6.07 -17.14
C ARG A 104 -6.37 -4.77 -16.44
N SER A 105 -5.45 -3.99 -16.99
CA SER A 105 -5.02 -2.72 -16.41
C SER A 105 -5.67 -1.55 -17.14
N GLU A 106 -6.06 -0.50 -16.41
CA GLU A 106 -6.57 0.74 -17.01
C GLU A 106 -5.48 1.56 -17.73
N VAL A 107 -4.20 1.23 -17.47
CA VAL A 107 -3.04 1.93 -18.05
C VAL A 107 -3.00 1.79 -19.57
N ILE A 108 -3.18 0.58 -20.10
CA ILE A 108 -3.01 0.31 -21.53
C ILE A 108 -4.13 0.93 -22.38
N PRO A 109 -5.42 0.78 -22.03
CA PRO A 109 -6.50 1.44 -22.75
C PRO A 109 -6.39 2.98 -22.72
N ASP A 110 -6.04 3.57 -21.57
CA ASP A 110 -5.82 5.02 -21.45
C ASP A 110 -4.63 5.49 -22.29
N PHE A 111 -3.53 4.72 -22.30
CA PHE A 111 -2.38 4.97 -23.17
C PHE A 111 -2.75 4.99 -24.66
N ILE A 112 -3.51 3.99 -25.13
CA ILE A 112 -3.97 3.90 -26.51
C ILE A 112 -4.86 5.11 -26.84
N GLN A 113 -5.89 5.37 -26.03
CA GLN A 113 -6.82 6.47 -26.26
C GLN A 113 -6.12 7.84 -26.25
N PHE A 114 -5.19 8.04 -25.32
CA PHE A 114 -4.39 9.25 -25.23
C PHE A 114 -3.54 9.45 -26.50
N SER A 115 -2.87 8.40 -26.95
CA SER A 115 -1.96 8.43 -28.10
C SER A 115 -2.71 8.70 -29.41
N VAL A 116 -3.86 8.05 -29.62
CA VAL A 116 -4.74 8.29 -30.77
C VAL A 116 -5.25 9.74 -30.75
N ARG A 117 -5.74 10.23 -29.60
CA ARG A 117 -6.27 11.60 -29.47
C ARG A 117 -5.21 12.67 -29.74
N LYS A 118 -3.96 12.42 -29.35
CA LYS A 118 -2.85 13.35 -29.52
C LYS A 118 -2.11 13.18 -30.85
N GLY A 119 -2.47 12.16 -31.66
CA GLY A 119 -1.78 11.85 -32.91
C GLY A 119 -0.30 11.53 -32.69
N ILE A 120 0.02 10.81 -31.62
CA ILE A 120 1.41 10.50 -31.28
C ILE A 120 1.95 9.47 -32.28
N LEU A 121 3.05 9.83 -32.94
CA LEU A 121 3.79 8.93 -33.81
C LEU A 121 4.90 8.23 -33.01
N ILE A 122 4.84 6.90 -32.95
CA ILE A 122 5.83 6.07 -32.27
C ILE A 122 6.98 5.84 -33.25
N LYS A 123 8.19 6.30 -32.88
CA LYS A 123 9.35 6.26 -33.78
C LYS A 123 10.05 4.91 -33.78
N ASP A 124 10.20 4.31 -32.61
CA ASP A 124 10.92 3.05 -32.39
C ASP A 124 10.35 2.29 -31.18
N HIS A 125 10.85 1.08 -30.95
CA HIS A 125 10.40 0.22 -29.86
C HIS A 125 10.64 0.83 -28.47
N PHE A 126 11.77 1.51 -28.26
CA PHE A 126 12.09 2.13 -26.98
C PHE A 126 11.29 3.42 -26.75
N ASP A 127 10.97 4.20 -27.79
CA ASP A 127 10.01 5.31 -27.69
C ASP A 127 8.65 4.80 -27.17
N GLN A 128 8.18 3.65 -27.67
CA GLN A 128 6.95 3.04 -27.16
C GLN A 128 7.07 2.59 -25.70
N VAL A 129 8.17 1.93 -25.32
CA VAL A 129 8.44 1.52 -23.94
C VAL A 129 8.46 2.72 -23.00
N LEU A 130 9.18 3.80 -23.35
CA LEU A 130 9.26 5.01 -22.53
C LEU A 130 7.89 5.67 -22.38
N ARG A 131 7.05 5.70 -23.43
CA ARG A 131 5.68 6.20 -23.33
C ARG A 131 4.78 5.34 -22.45
N MET A 132 4.94 4.01 -22.50
CA MET A 132 4.23 3.11 -21.58
C MET A 132 4.68 3.29 -20.14
N MET A 133 5.98 3.49 -19.90
CA MET A 133 6.52 3.85 -18.58
C MET A 133 5.96 5.18 -18.08
N LEU A 134 5.90 6.21 -18.94
CA LEU A 134 5.30 7.50 -18.61
C LEU A 134 3.83 7.33 -18.21
N SER A 135 3.05 6.63 -19.03
CA SER A 135 1.64 6.36 -18.75
C SER A 135 1.48 5.62 -17.42
N SER A 136 2.31 4.60 -17.16
CA SER A 136 2.31 3.88 -15.89
C SER A 136 2.60 4.79 -14.70
N SER A 137 3.61 5.68 -14.78
CA SER A 137 3.95 6.62 -13.71
C SER A 137 2.79 7.59 -13.41
N VAL A 138 2.13 8.11 -14.45
CA VAL A 138 0.94 8.95 -14.30
C VAL A 138 -0.20 8.18 -13.62
N TRP A 139 -0.39 6.90 -13.93
CA TRP A 139 -1.39 6.07 -13.27
C TRP A 139 -1.06 5.75 -11.81
N PHE A 140 0.22 5.58 -11.46
CA PHE A 140 0.63 5.49 -10.06
C PHE A 140 0.21 6.74 -9.30
N LEU A 141 0.46 7.94 -9.85
CA LEU A 141 0.04 9.20 -9.25
C LEU A 141 -1.50 9.33 -9.13
N LYS A 142 -2.26 8.89 -10.14
CA LYS A 142 -3.73 8.85 -10.09
C LYS A 142 -4.23 7.99 -8.92
N TYR A 143 -3.64 6.80 -8.71
CA TYR A 143 -4.03 5.93 -7.58
C TYR A 143 -3.50 6.44 -6.24
N LEU A 144 -2.31 7.03 -6.18
CA LEU A 144 -1.81 7.70 -4.97
C LEU A 144 -2.76 8.82 -4.53
N LYS A 145 -3.36 9.57 -5.46
CA LYS A 145 -4.39 10.55 -5.12
C LYS A 145 -5.65 9.93 -4.50
N GLN A 146 -6.04 8.73 -4.94
CA GLN A 146 -7.16 8.01 -4.33
C GLN A 146 -6.77 7.52 -2.93
N ILE A 147 -5.59 6.90 -2.80
CA ILE A 147 -5.03 6.46 -1.52
C ILE A 147 -4.98 7.62 -0.51
N ASN A 148 -4.57 8.81 -0.92
CA ASN A 148 -4.55 9.98 -0.05
C ASN A 148 -5.94 10.38 0.48
N ASN A 149 -7.00 10.14 -0.29
CA ASN A 149 -8.36 10.35 0.20
C ASN A 149 -8.73 9.26 1.21
N ASP A 150 -8.37 8.00 0.94
CA ASP A 150 -8.60 6.87 1.84
C ASP A 150 -7.84 7.06 3.18
N ILE A 151 -6.62 7.59 3.14
CA ILE A 151 -5.83 7.95 4.34
C ILE A 151 -6.57 8.99 5.18
N LYS A 152 -7.09 10.05 4.55
CA LYS A 152 -7.84 11.10 5.26
C LYS A 152 -9.13 10.56 5.88
N GLU A 153 -9.84 9.68 5.17
CA GLU A 153 -11.04 9.05 5.70
C GLU A 153 -10.71 8.16 6.91
N ALA A 154 -9.64 7.38 6.83
CA ALA A 154 -9.18 6.56 7.95
C ALA A 154 -8.71 7.42 9.15
N GLU A 155 -8.08 8.55 8.89
CA GLU A 155 -7.69 9.53 9.91
C GLU A 155 -8.91 10.09 10.65
N ASP A 156 -9.92 10.57 9.91
CA ASP A 156 -11.18 11.09 10.46
C ASP A 156 -11.94 10.03 11.29
N GLN A 157 -11.89 8.77 10.86
CA GLN A 157 -12.52 7.65 11.58
C GLN A 157 -11.79 7.34 12.89
N LEU A 158 -10.46 7.33 12.87
CA LEU A 158 -9.65 7.08 14.07
C LEU A 158 -9.75 8.20 15.11
N GLU A 159 -9.91 9.46 14.69
CA GLU A 159 -10.16 10.58 15.60
C GLU A 159 -11.47 10.38 16.38
N ARG A 160 -12.48 9.79 15.74
CA ARG A 160 -13.80 9.52 16.36
C ARG A 160 -13.78 8.28 17.24
N SER A 161 -13.19 7.18 16.78
CA SER A 161 -13.07 5.95 17.56
C SER A 161 -11.86 5.12 17.16
N ILE A 162 -11.00 4.85 18.14
CA ILE A 162 -9.89 3.92 17.96
C ILE A 162 -10.41 2.49 18.21
N ARG A 163 -10.87 1.80 17.16
CA ARG A 163 -11.16 0.36 17.22
C ARG A 163 -10.18 -0.40 16.32
N ASN A 164 -10.19 -1.72 16.46
CA ASN A 164 -9.29 -2.59 15.70
C ASN A 164 -9.57 -2.57 14.20
N GLU A 165 -10.80 -2.25 13.79
CA GLU A 165 -11.22 -2.22 12.39
C GLU A 165 -10.56 -1.06 11.65
N GLU A 166 -10.57 0.15 12.23
CA GLU A 166 -9.95 1.34 11.65
C GLU A 166 -8.43 1.19 11.56
N LEU A 167 -7.80 0.56 12.56
CA LEU A 167 -6.37 0.22 12.50
C LEU A 167 -6.06 -0.79 11.38
N GLN A 168 -6.97 -1.75 11.12
CA GLN A 168 -6.79 -2.67 10.01
C GLN A 168 -6.87 -1.95 8.67
N ASP A 169 -7.75 -0.96 8.52
CA ASP A 169 -7.87 -0.21 7.27
C ASP A 169 -6.58 0.58 6.97
N LEU A 170 -5.97 1.23 7.98
CA LEU A 170 -4.63 1.83 7.80
C LEU A 170 -3.58 0.81 7.37
N LEU A 171 -3.57 -0.40 7.97
CA LEU A 171 -2.62 -1.46 7.61
C LEU A 171 -2.81 -1.94 6.16
N ARG A 172 -4.05 -1.92 5.63
CA ARG A 172 -4.32 -2.29 4.23
C ARG A 172 -3.80 -1.23 3.26
N ILE A 173 -3.94 0.04 3.62
CA ILE A 173 -3.37 1.15 2.84
C ILE A 173 -1.84 1.07 2.87
N GLU A 174 -1.24 0.83 4.03
CA GLU A 174 0.21 0.70 4.17
C GLU A 174 0.77 -0.43 3.29
N LYS A 175 0.11 -1.60 3.28
CA LYS A 175 0.47 -2.69 2.35
C LYS A 175 0.41 -2.28 0.88
N SER A 176 -0.59 -1.47 0.52
CA SER A 176 -0.73 -0.96 -0.86
C SER A 176 0.45 -0.04 -1.23
N LEU A 177 0.86 0.85 -0.32
CA LEU A 177 2.04 1.70 -0.49
C LEU A 177 3.34 0.90 -0.56
N VAL A 178 3.47 -0.21 0.16
CA VAL A 178 4.63 -1.11 0.06
C VAL A 178 4.75 -1.75 -1.33
N PHE A 179 3.64 -2.20 -1.92
CA PHE A 179 3.64 -2.69 -3.31
C PHE A 179 4.06 -1.61 -4.31
N PHE A 180 3.54 -0.39 -4.14
CA PHE A 180 3.90 0.74 -5.00
C PHE A 180 5.37 1.11 -4.85
N THR A 181 5.87 1.22 -3.62
CA THR A 181 7.28 1.53 -3.32
C THR A 181 8.23 0.54 -4.01
N THR A 182 7.95 -0.75 -3.84
CA THR A 182 8.79 -1.82 -4.41
C THR A 182 8.77 -1.78 -5.94
N SER A 183 7.58 -1.56 -6.53
CA SER A 183 7.39 -1.55 -7.98
C SER A 183 7.97 -0.31 -8.66
N LEU A 184 7.76 0.87 -8.07
CA LEU A 184 8.32 2.13 -8.55
C LEU A 184 9.85 2.12 -8.47
N LYS A 185 10.43 1.55 -7.41
CA LYS A 185 11.89 1.34 -7.32
C LYS A 185 12.41 0.38 -8.38
N GLY A 186 11.68 -0.71 -8.64
CA GLY A 186 12.01 -1.64 -9.73
C GLY A 186 11.97 -0.97 -11.10
N ASN A 187 10.92 -0.21 -11.38
CA ASN A 187 10.76 0.54 -12.64
C ASN A 187 11.85 1.61 -12.81
N ASP A 188 12.33 2.23 -11.73
CA ASP A 188 13.43 3.21 -11.77
C ASP A 188 14.78 2.57 -12.11
N ILE A 189 15.07 1.42 -11.50
CA ILE A 189 16.25 0.62 -11.86
C ILE A 189 16.18 0.18 -13.34
N LEU A 190 14.99 -0.21 -13.81
CA LEU A 190 14.75 -0.55 -15.21
C LEU A 190 15.00 0.66 -16.13
N LEU A 191 14.45 1.83 -15.81
CA LEU A 191 14.64 3.06 -16.57
C LEU A 191 16.13 3.42 -16.68
N HIS A 192 16.85 3.36 -15.56
CA HIS A 192 18.28 3.57 -15.52
C HIS A 192 19.06 2.55 -16.36
N ARG A 193 18.62 1.28 -16.41
CA ARG A 193 19.26 0.28 -17.27
C ARG A 193 18.99 0.57 -18.76
N ILE A 194 17.76 0.93 -19.13
CA ILE A 194 17.40 1.33 -20.50
C ILE A 194 18.26 2.52 -20.95
N LYS A 195 18.31 3.59 -20.15
CA LYS A 195 19.13 4.80 -20.42
C LYS A 195 20.61 4.49 -20.66
N ASN A 196 21.12 3.46 -20.00
CA ASN A 196 22.54 3.08 -20.07
C ASN A 196 22.88 2.02 -21.13
N LEU A 197 21.90 1.55 -21.91
CA LEU A 197 22.17 0.69 -23.06
C LEU A 197 22.96 1.47 -24.13
N ARG A 198 24.27 1.21 -24.20
CA ARG A 198 25.21 1.94 -25.07
C ARG A 198 24.78 1.97 -26.53
N SER A 199 24.23 0.87 -27.04
CA SER A 199 23.84 0.73 -28.46
C SER A 199 22.64 1.59 -28.87
N TYR A 200 21.85 2.09 -27.91
CA TYR A 200 20.58 2.79 -28.17
C TYR A 200 20.52 4.17 -27.52
N ARG A 201 21.60 4.62 -26.88
CA ARG A 201 21.64 5.88 -26.12
C ARG A 201 21.26 7.09 -26.96
N ASP A 202 21.70 7.13 -28.22
CA ASP A 202 21.45 8.26 -29.13
C ASP A 202 20.07 8.21 -29.81
N THR A 203 19.33 7.12 -29.63
CA THR A 203 17.98 6.93 -30.21
C THR A 203 16.89 7.47 -29.30
N TYR A 204 17.16 7.57 -27.98
CA TYR A 204 16.16 8.01 -27.02
C TYR A 204 15.81 9.49 -27.19
N ASN A 205 14.52 9.79 -27.09
CA ASN A 205 14.06 11.18 -26.98
C ASN A 205 14.40 11.70 -25.57
N PRO A 206 15.30 12.69 -25.44
CA PRO A 206 15.74 13.18 -24.13
C PRO A 206 14.60 13.82 -23.33
N GLU A 207 13.68 14.53 -23.98
CA GLU A 207 12.53 15.17 -23.33
C GLU A 207 11.59 14.11 -22.75
N LEU A 208 11.28 13.07 -23.53
CA LEU A 208 10.43 11.97 -23.05
C LEU A 208 11.09 11.20 -21.91
N LEU A 209 12.40 11.00 -21.97
CA LEU A 209 13.14 10.32 -20.90
C LEU A 209 13.11 11.14 -19.60
N GLU A 210 13.30 12.46 -19.71
CA GLU A 210 13.20 13.39 -18.57
C GLU A 210 11.79 13.40 -17.98
N ASP A 211 10.74 13.42 -18.81
CA ASP A 211 9.34 13.33 -18.36
C ASP A 211 9.10 12.03 -17.57
N VAL A 212 9.59 10.88 -18.07
CA VAL A 212 9.46 9.60 -17.36
C VAL A 212 10.21 9.63 -16.03
N GLU A 213 11.42 10.18 -15.99
CA GLU A 213 12.22 10.32 -14.76
C GLU A 213 11.52 11.21 -13.72
N ILE A 214 10.95 12.34 -14.14
CA ILE A 214 10.23 13.27 -13.26
C ILE A 214 8.99 12.60 -12.67
N GLU A 215 8.11 12.04 -13.51
CA GLU A 215 6.85 11.44 -13.05
C GLU A 215 7.09 10.21 -12.18
N LEU A 216 8.10 9.40 -12.52
CA LEU A 216 8.47 8.22 -11.72
C LEU A 216 9.04 8.63 -10.36
N ARG A 217 9.92 9.63 -10.32
CA ARG A 217 10.46 10.16 -9.05
C ARG A 217 9.37 10.77 -8.19
N GLN A 218 8.46 11.54 -8.80
CA GLN A 218 7.34 12.13 -8.08
C GLN A 218 6.44 11.04 -7.46
N ALA A 219 6.18 9.95 -8.18
CA ALA A 219 5.42 8.82 -7.64
C ALA A 219 6.15 8.14 -6.47
N GLN A 220 7.47 7.97 -6.57
CA GLN A 220 8.29 7.41 -5.48
C GLN A 220 8.27 8.29 -4.22
N GLU A 221 8.54 9.59 -4.38
CA GLU A 221 8.54 10.56 -3.29
C GLU A 221 7.17 10.64 -2.62
N THR A 222 6.10 10.71 -3.42
CA THR A 222 4.72 10.74 -2.90
C THR A 222 4.39 9.47 -2.12
N THR A 223 4.79 8.30 -2.62
CA THR A 223 4.57 7.02 -1.92
C THR A 223 5.32 7.00 -0.59
N SER A 224 6.57 7.48 -0.55
CA SER A 224 7.37 7.58 0.68
C SER A 224 6.72 8.50 1.70
N VAL A 225 6.31 9.70 1.28
CA VAL A 225 5.63 10.67 2.16
C VAL A 225 4.36 10.06 2.77
N TYR A 226 3.56 9.33 1.99
CA TYR A 226 2.35 8.71 2.52
C TYR A 226 2.62 7.56 3.48
N SER A 227 3.66 6.75 3.25
CA SER A 227 4.07 5.68 4.18
C SER A 227 4.62 6.26 5.49
N ASP A 228 5.38 7.37 5.42
CA ASP A 228 5.87 8.09 6.59
C ASP A 228 4.71 8.68 7.42
N ILE A 229 3.71 9.28 6.76
CA ILE A 229 2.50 9.79 7.42
C ILE A 229 1.74 8.66 8.12
N LEU A 230 1.51 7.54 7.44
CA LEU A 230 0.79 6.40 8.01
C LEU A 230 1.54 5.79 9.20
N SER A 231 2.86 5.64 9.08
CA SER A 231 3.70 5.16 10.18
C SER A 231 3.64 6.08 11.39
N GLY A 232 3.79 7.40 11.17
CA GLY A 232 3.69 8.39 12.24
C GLY A 232 2.30 8.44 12.88
N MET A 233 1.24 8.24 12.09
CA MET A 233 -0.13 8.13 12.56
C MET A 233 -0.33 6.90 13.45
N MET A 234 0.14 5.72 13.02
CA MET A 234 0.06 4.49 13.81
C MET A 234 0.80 4.64 15.16
N ASP A 235 1.98 5.26 15.17
CA ASP A 235 2.75 5.51 16.40
C ASP A 235 2.02 6.48 17.34
N ALA A 236 1.43 7.55 16.81
CA ALA A 236 0.63 8.49 17.58
C ALA A 236 -0.59 7.81 18.21
N TYR A 237 -1.32 6.98 17.45
CA TYR A 237 -2.46 6.23 17.96
C TYR A 237 -2.07 5.16 18.99
N ALA A 238 -0.93 4.47 18.79
CA ALA A 238 -0.40 3.55 19.80
C ALA A 238 -0.12 4.27 21.13
N SER A 239 0.42 5.49 21.06
CA SER A 239 0.62 6.35 22.24
C SER A 239 -0.70 6.74 22.92
N VAL A 240 -1.72 7.11 22.14
CA VAL A 240 -3.07 7.43 22.66
C VAL A 240 -3.71 6.22 23.34
N ILE A 241 -3.61 5.03 22.75
CA ILE A 241 -4.10 3.77 23.35
C ILE A 241 -3.39 3.50 24.67
N SER A 242 -2.06 3.61 24.69
CA SER A 242 -1.26 3.42 25.91
C SER A 242 -1.65 4.41 27.01
N ASN A 243 -1.88 5.68 26.65
CA ASN A 243 -2.35 6.69 27.59
C ASN A 243 -3.76 6.34 28.15
N ASN A 244 -4.68 5.90 27.30
CA ASN A 244 -6.01 5.48 27.71
C ASN A 244 -5.96 4.25 28.65
N LEU A 245 -5.11 3.27 28.36
CA LEU A 245 -4.87 2.13 29.25
C LEU A 245 -4.32 2.58 30.61
N ASN A 246 -3.37 3.52 30.62
CA ASN A 246 -2.83 4.09 31.85
C ASN A 246 -3.91 4.81 32.68
N ILE A 247 -4.81 5.56 32.04
CA ILE A 247 -5.94 6.22 32.71
C ILE A 247 -6.89 5.18 33.32
N VAL A 248 -7.26 4.14 32.57
CA VAL A 248 -8.14 3.06 33.05
C VAL A 248 -7.49 2.31 34.22
N MET A 249 -6.21 1.97 34.12
CA MET A 249 -5.47 1.30 35.18
C MET A 249 -5.37 2.14 36.45
N LYS A 250 -5.09 3.45 36.34
CA LYS A 250 -5.11 4.38 37.48
C LYS A 250 -6.50 4.44 38.13
N ARG A 251 -7.57 4.48 37.32
CA ARG A 251 -8.95 4.48 37.81
C ARG A 251 -9.28 3.20 38.58
N LEU A 252 -9.05 2.03 37.99
CA LEU A 252 -9.30 0.73 38.63
C LEU A 252 -8.46 0.53 39.91
N THR A 253 -7.18 0.92 39.86
CA THR A 253 -6.28 0.84 41.02
C THR A 253 -6.79 1.71 42.17
N SER A 254 -7.24 2.93 41.88
CA SER A 254 -7.77 3.82 42.91
C SER A 254 -9.06 3.28 43.55
N ILE A 255 -9.97 2.72 42.74
CA ILE A 255 -11.21 2.08 43.24
C ILE A 255 -10.84 0.91 44.14
N SER A 256 -9.87 0.10 43.72
CA SER A 256 -9.38 -1.05 44.49
C SER A 256 -8.79 -0.62 45.84
N ILE A 257 -7.94 0.42 45.87
CA ILE A 257 -7.35 0.95 47.11
C ILE A 257 -8.44 1.49 48.05
N VAL A 258 -9.41 2.25 47.52
CA VAL A 258 -10.51 2.82 48.32
C VAL A 258 -11.38 1.71 48.93
N LEU A 259 -11.65 0.63 48.19
CA LEU A 259 -12.41 -0.53 48.71
C LEU A 259 -11.59 -1.43 49.65
N MET A 260 -10.26 -1.43 49.52
CA MET A 260 -9.38 -2.23 50.38
C MET A 260 -9.33 -1.67 51.81
N ILE A 261 -9.44 -0.36 52.01
CA ILE A 261 -9.35 0.28 53.34
C ILE A 261 -10.43 -0.24 54.32
N PRO A 262 -11.76 -0.20 54.01
CA PRO A 262 -12.77 -0.73 54.91
C PRO A 262 -12.63 -2.23 55.12
N THR A 263 -12.25 -2.96 54.08
CA THR A 263 -12.05 -4.42 54.13
C THR A 263 -10.93 -4.78 55.09
N LEU A 264 -9.81 -4.06 55.04
CA LEU A 264 -8.67 -4.25 55.94
C LEU A 264 -9.04 -3.90 57.38
N VAL A 265 -9.75 -2.78 57.61
CA VAL A 265 -10.24 -2.42 58.95
C VAL A 265 -11.21 -3.49 59.49
N ALA A 266 -12.17 -3.93 58.69
CA ALA A 266 -13.10 -5.00 59.07
C ALA A 266 -12.37 -6.33 59.34
N SER A 267 -11.34 -6.65 58.56
CA SER A 267 -10.51 -7.84 58.78
C SER A 267 -9.79 -7.78 60.12
N PHE A 268 -9.18 -6.65 60.51
CA PHE A 268 -8.50 -6.51 61.80
C PHE A 268 -9.43 -6.72 63.00
N TYR A 269 -10.62 -6.09 62.97
CA TYR A 269 -11.61 -6.23 64.04
C TYR A 269 -12.45 -7.51 63.95
N GLY A 270 -12.36 -8.24 62.84
CA GLY A 270 -12.92 -9.59 62.67
C GLY A 270 -11.98 -10.71 63.13
N MET A 271 -10.74 -10.40 63.51
CA MET A 271 -9.83 -11.38 64.10
C MET A 271 -10.28 -11.71 65.53
N ASN A 272 -10.29 -12.98 65.90
CA ASN A 272 -10.58 -13.45 67.28
C ASN A 272 -9.40 -13.19 68.23
N VAL A 273 -8.87 -11.97 68.23
CA VAL A 273 -7.79 -11.53 69.13
C VAL A 273 -8.43 -10.58 70.16
N PRO A 274 -8.24 -10.80 71.47
CA PRO A 274 -8.87 -9.99 72.51
C PRO A 274 -8.58 -8.51 72.27
N ASN A 275 -9.61 -7.76 71.89
CA ASN A 275 -9.50 -6.32 71.73
C ASN A 275 -10.35 -5.63 72.81
N SER A 276 -9.82 -4.55 73.38
CA SER A 276 -10.51 -3.81 74.47
C SER A 276 -11.80 -3.09 74.02
N PHE A 277 -12.20 -3.22 72.76
CA PHE A 277 -13.36 -2.55 72.15
C PHE A 277 -14.59 -3.47 72.00
N GLU A 278 -14.44 -4.79 72.15
CA GLU A 278 -15.50 -5.80 71.98
C GLU A 278 -16.71 -5.58 72.91
N SER A 279 -16.50 -5.07 74.13
CA SER A 279 -17.55 -4.92 75.13
C SER A 279 -18.37 -3.61 74.99
N ASN A 280 -18.05 -2.75 74.02
CA ASN A 280 -18.73 -1.46 73.84
C ASN A 280 -19.87 -1.56 72.81
N PRO A 281 -21.13 -1.25 73.16
CA PRO A 281 -22.28 -1.29 72.24
C PRO A 281 -22.14 -0.41 70.98
N SER A 282 -21.31 0.63 71.04
CA SER A 282 -21.08 1.57 69.92
C SER A 282 -19.86 1.23 69.05
N ALA A 283 -19.08 0.19 69.41
CA ALA A 283 -17.82 -0.15 68.73
C ALA A 283 -18.01 -0.39 67.22
N PHE A 284 -19.05 -1.12 66.83
CA PHE A 284 -19.35 -1.40 65.42
C PHE A 284 -19.57 -0.10 64.62
N GLY A 285 -20.39 0.81 65.14
CA GLY A 285 -20.65 2.10 64.48
C GLY A 285 -19.40 2.96 64.36
N VAL A 286 -18.56 2.99 65.40
CA VAL A 286 -17.30 3.75 65.40
C VAL A 286 -16.33 3.20 64.35
N ILE A 287 -16.15 1.87 64.27
CA ILE A 287 -15.26 1.22 63.29
C ILE A 287 -15.72 1.52 61.86
N VAL A 288 -17.03 1.40 61.58
CA VAL A 288 -17.59 1.71 60.27
C VAL A 288 -17.34 3.17 59.89
N VAL A 289 -17.65 4.13 60.78
CA VAL A 289 -17.47 5.57 60.51
C VAL A 289 -16.00 5.92 60.27
N VAL A 290 -15.08 5.42 61.11
CA VAL A 290 -13.64 5.66 60.95
C VAL A 290 -13.12 5.07 59.64
N SER A 291 -13.51 3.84 59.30
CA SER A 291 -13.11 3.20 58.04
C SER A 291 -13.59 3.98 56.81
N LEU A 292 -14.80 4.53 56.87
CA LEU A 292 -15.42 5.32 55.81
C LEU A 292 -14.72 6.69 55.69
N LEU A 293 -14.39 7.34 56.81
CA LEU A 293 -13.62 8.59 56.83
C LEU A 293 -12.23 8.42 56.20
N ILE A 294 -11.51 7.34 56.53
CA ILE A 294 -10.19 7.06 55.94
C ILE A 294 -10.31 6.81 54.43
N SER A 295 -11.35 6.08 54.00
CA SER A 295 -11.60 5.79 52.59
C SER A 295 -11.94 7.05 51.80
N VAL A 296 -12.80 7.93 52.35
CA VAL A 296 -13.13 9.22 51.77
C VAL A 296 -11.89 10.12 51.71
N PHE A 297 -11.07 10.13 52.76
CA PHE A 297 -9.81 10.88 52.77
C PHE A 297 -8.84 10.39 51.67
N ALA A 298 -8.68 9.08 51.51
CA ALA A 298 -7.88 8.50 50.42
C ALA A 298 -8.41 8.90 49.03
N LEU A 299 -9.73 8.88 48.84
CA LEU A 299 -10.38 9.32 47.60
C LEU A 299 -10.10 10.80 47.32
N LEU A 300 -10.26 11.67 48.33
CA LEU A 300 -9.96 13.11 48.21
C LEU A 300 -8.49 13.37 47.88
N LEU A 301 -7.56 12.59 48.44
CA LEU A 301 -6.14 12.68 48.09
C LEU A 301 -5.88 12.31 46.63
N PHE A 302 -6.49 11.23 46.13
CA PHE A 302 -6.37 10.85 44.72
C PHE A 302 -6.96 11.90 43.78
N MET A 303 -8.10 12.50 44.15
CA MET A 303 -8.71 13.58 43.37
C MET A 303 -7.81 14.82 43.33
N ARG A 304 -7.26 15.23 44.49
CA ARG A 304 -6.44 16.44 44.58
C ARG A 304 -5.11 16.33 43.82
N LYS A 305 -4.53 15.13 43.75
CA LYS A 305 -3.33 14.88 42.96
C LYS A 305 -3.56 14.82 41.44
N LYS A 306 -4.80 14.98 40.95
CA LYS A 306 -5.16 14.72 39.54
C LYS A 306 -4.61 13.37 39.08
N TRP A 307 -4.74 12.36 39.94
CA TRP A 307 -4.35 10.99 39.59
C TRP A 307 -5.26 10.41 38.49
N TYR A 308 -6.36 11.10 38.20
CA TYR A 308 -7.39 10.81 37.20
C TYR A 308 -7.28 11.74 36.01
#